data_AF-A0A4Q6J712-F1
#
_entry.id   AF-A0A4Q6J712-F1
#
_cell.length_a   1.000
_cell.length_b   1.000
_cell.length_c   1.000
_cell.angle_alpha   90.00
_cell.angle_beta   90.00
_cell.angle_gamma   90.00
#
_symmetry.space_group_name_H-M   'P 1'
#
loop_
_entity.id
_entity.type
_entity.pdbx_description
1 polymer ?
#
loop_
_entity_poly.entity_id
_entity_poly.type
_entity_poly.pdbx_seq_one_letter_code
_entity_poly.pdbx_strand_id
1 'polypeptide(L)'
;MNIDVDFPYELTKEQWGAARGNAREQMRGNNVQVRCTKSAHSGMISAAKMLDWLDFGVRKDLEEQLKQVQSGQKVLTGFARARFIYRLEHPTSYRDVINKAKRLGLIQ
;
A
#
# COMPACT_ATOMS: atom_id res chain seq x y z
N MET A 1 5.94 22.63 1.09
CA MET A 1 4.48 22.47 1.23
C MET A 1 4.29 21.44 2.34
N ASN A 2 4.14 21.89 3.58
CA ASN A 2 3.69 21.02 4.67
C ASN A 2 2.19 20.86 4.46
N ILE A 3 1.80 19.75 3.88
CA ILE A 3 0.41 19.36 3.84
C ILE A 3 0.26 18.52 5.12
N ASP A 4 -0.43 19.08 6.13
CA ASP A 4 -0.85 18.34 7.32
C ASP A 4 -1.88 17.31 6.88
N VAL A 5 -1.38 16.18 6.39
CA VAL A 5 -2.19 15.07 5.89
C VAL A 5 -2.13 13.96 6.91
N ASP A 6 -3.26 13.72 7.56
CA ASP A 6 -3.38 12.65 8.54
C ASP A 6 -3.53 11.30 7.82
N PHE A 7 -4.14 11.29 6.62
CA PHE A 7 -4.47 10.06 5.92
C PHE A 7 -4.15 10.04 4.41
N PRO A 8 -3.74 8.88 3.86
CA PRO A 8 -3.31 8.77 2.47
C PRO A 8 -4.42 8.98 1.44
N TYR A 9 -5.71 8.88 1.82
CA TYR A 9 -6.84 9.15 0.93
C TYR A 9 -7.12 10.65 0.73
N GLU A 10 -6.53 11.52 1.56
CA GLU A 10 -6.66 12.97 1.46
C GLU A 10 -5.67 13.57 0.44
N LEU A 11 -4.59 12.82 0.14
CA LEU A 11 -3.66 13.16 -0.94
C LEU A 11 -4.37 13.10 -2.29
N THR A 12 -3.97 13.92 -3.25
CA THR A 12 -4.36 13.70 -4.64
C THR A 12 -3.70 12.43 -5.19
N LYS A 13 -4.25 11.86 -6.27
CA LYS A 13 -3.67 10.69 -6.94
C LYS A 13 -2.20 10.91 -7.35
N GLU A 14 -1.88 12.12 -7.78
CA GLU A 14 -0.53 12.52 -8.20
C GLU A 14 0.42 12.60 -6.99
N GLN A 15 -0.02 13.23 -5.90
CA GLN A 15 0.75 13.31 -4.65
C GLN A 15 1.01 11.93 -4.06
N TRP A 16 -0.01 11.07 -4.01
CA TRP A 16 0.12 9.68 -3.56
C TRP A 16 1.08 8.89 -4.46
N GLY A 17 0.96 9.06 -5.78
CA GLY A 17 1.83 8.41 -6.75
C GLY A 17 3.30 8.82 -6.60
N ALA A 18 3.56 10.11 -6.43
CA ALA A 18 4.89 10.66 -6.20
C ALA A 18 5.48 10.17 -4.86
N ALA A 19 4.72 10.25 -3.77
CA ALA A 19 5.16 9.78 -2.45
C ALA A 19 5.51 8.28 -2.46
N ARG A 20 4.69 7.48 -3.14
CA ARG A 20 4.92 6.04 -3.27
C ARG A 20 6.12 5.71 -4.15
N GLY A 21 6.31 6.46 -5.24
CA GLY A 21 7.49 6.36 -6.10
C GLY A 21 8.77 6.61 -5.32
N ASN A 22 8.82 7.74 -4.59
CA ASN A 22 9.96 8.13 -3.77
C ASN A 22 10.28 7.10 -2.68
N ALA A 23 9.25 6.62 -1.95
CA ALA A 23 9.46 5.61 -0.92
C ALA A 23 9.97 4.27 -1.52
N ARG A 24 9.52 3.88 -2.72
CA ARG A 24 10.05 2.69 -3.42
C ARG A 24 11.47 2.88 -3.88
N GLU A 25 11.83 4.05 -4.38
CA GLU A 25 13.20 4.37 -4.78
C GLU A 25 14.15 4.32 -3.58
N GLN A 26 13.75 4.88 -2.44
CA GLN A 26 14.47 4.76 -1.17
C GLN A 26 14.62 3.30 -0.71
N MET A 27 13.58 2.48 -0.85
CA MET A 27 13.62 1.05 -0.51
C MET A 27 14.50 0.21 -1.43
N ARG A 28 14.56 0.55 -2.72
CA ARG A 28 15.47 -0.12 -3.66
C ARG A 28 16.93 0.14 -3.33
N GLY A 29 17.20 1.17 -2.52
CA GLY A 29 18.50 1.77 -2.38
C GLY A 29 18.81 2.47 -3.69
N ASN A 30 19.02 3.80 -3.66
CA ASN A 30 19.60 4.50 -4.79
C ASN A 30 20.70 3.61 -5.39
N ASN A 31 20.67 3.32 -6.70
CA ASN A 31 21.67 2.52 -7.44
C ASN A 31 23.13 3.03 -7.30
N VAL A 32 23.35 4.01 -6.44
CA VAL A 32 24.61 4.49 -5.92
C VAL A 32 25.13 3.45 -4.93
N GLN A 33 26.41 3.07 -5.03
CA GLN A 33 27.09 2.26 -4.01
C GLN A 33 27.13 3.02 -2.67
N VAL A 34 26.01 3.06 -1.95
CA VAL A 34 25.98 3.58 -0.59
C VAL A 34 26.55 2.48 0.28
N ARG A 35 27.73 2.71 0.88
CA ARG A 35 28.22 1.87 1.98
C ARG A 35 27.05 1.69 2.95
N CYS A 36 26.64 0.44 3.22
CA CYS A 36 25.61 0.14 4.21
C CYS A 36 26.03 0.74 5.56
N THR A 37 25.50 1.92 5.86
CA THR A 37 25.72 2.68 7.08
C THR A 37 24.44 2.60 7.91
N LYS A 38 24.53 2.81 9.24
CA LYS A 38 23.34 2.80 10.12
C LYS A 38 22.24 3.79 9.66
N SER A 39 22.63 4.91 9.04
CA SER A 39 21.71 5.90 8.46
C SER A 39 20.93 5.37 7.26
N ALA A 40 21.57 4.60 6.37
CA ALA A 40 20.90 3.97 5.23
C ALA A 40 19.84 2.97 5.68
N HIS A 41 20.11 2.21 6.75
CA HIS A 41 19.14 1.29 7.35
C HIS A 41 17.92 2.02 7.93
N SER A 42 18.13 3.16 8.60
CA SER A 42 17.03 4.00 9.11
C SER A 42 16.15 4.55 7.98
N GLY A 43 16.76 4.93 6.85
CA GLY A 43 16.03 5.40 5.67
C GLY A 43 15.11 4.34 5.07
N MET A 44 15.59 3.10 4.93
CA MET A 44 14.76 1.98 4.46
C MET A 44 13.59 1.68 5.39
N ILE A 45 13.81 1.69 6.72
CA ILE A 45 12.73 1.48 7.69
C ILE A 45 11.67 2.59 7.55
N SER A 46 12.09 3.85 7.42
CA SER A 46 11.17 4.97 7.23
C SER A 46 10.36 4.82 5.94
N ALA A 47 11.02 4.44 4.85
CA ALA A 47 10.36 4.21 3.56
C ALA A 47 9.37 3.03 3.62
N ALA A 48 9.71 1.94 4.32
CA ALA A 48 8.80 0.82 4.55
C ALA A 48 7.55 1.25 5.34
N LYS A 49 7.73 2.03 6.41
CA LYS A 49 6.61 2.60 7.20
C LYS A 49 5.74 3.52 6.35
N MET A 50 6.34 4.35 5.51
CA MET A 50 5.63 5.22 4.58
C MET A 50 4.81 4.42 3.56
N LEU A 51 5.35 3.33 3.03
CA LEU A 51 4.62 2.46 2.11
C LEU A 51 3.44 1.76 2.80
N ASP A 52 3.60 1.28 4.04
CA ASP A 52 2.49 0.70 4.82
C ASP A 52 1.38 1.73 5.10
N TRP A 53 1.78 2.97 5.45
CA TRP A 53 0.85 4.09 5.61
C TRP A 53 0.12 4.41 4.29
N LEU A 54 0.85 4.56 3.17
CA LEU A 54 0.28 4.85 1.85
C LEU A 54 -0.65 3.76 1.33
N ASP A 55 -0.38 2.49 1.67
CA ASP A 55 -1.24 1.36 1.31
C ASP A 55 -2.53 1.34 2.15
N PHE A 56 -2.64 2.14 3.21
CA PHE A 56 -3.84 2.32 4.03
C PHE A 56 -4.41 1.00 4.58
N GLY A 57 -3.55 0.01 4.83
CA GLY A 57 -3.93 -1.33 5.23
C GLY A 57 -4.75 -2.10 4.17
N VAL A 58 -4.83 -1.64 2.92
CA VAL A 58 -5.50 -2.38 1.83
C VAL A 58 -4.85 -3.75 1.65
N ARG A 59 -3.52 -3.84 1.77
CA ARG A 59 -2.79 -5.11 1.68
C ARG A 59 -3.12 -6.05 2.85
N LYS A 60 -3.22 -5.51 4.07
CA LYS A 60 -3.61 -6.27 5.27
C LYS A 60 -5.01 -6.88 5.10
N ASP A 61 -5.97 -6.11 4.59
CA ASP A 61 -7.32 -6.62 4.31
C ASP A 61 -7.31 -7.75 3.25
N LEU A 62 -6.46 -7.63 2.23
CA LEU A 62 -6.32 -8.67 1.19
C LEU A 62 -5.71 -9.95 1.74
N GLU A 63 -4.70 -9.83 2.61
CA GLU A 63 -4.07 -10.97 3.27
C GLU A 63 -5.03 -11.67 4.24
N GLU A 64 -5.85 -10.91 4.98
CA GLU A 64 -6.89 -11.47 5.83
C GLU A 64 -7.95 -12.22 5.01
N GLN A 65 -8.39 -11.65 3.88
CA GLN A 65 -9.29 -12.34 2.97
C GLN A 65 -8.65 -13.61 2.39
N LEU A 66 -7.35 -13.60 2.12
CA LEU A 66 -6.64 -14.79 1.64
C LEU A 66 -6.67 -15.90 2.70
N LYS A 67 -6.43 -15.57 3.97
CA LYS A 67 -6.53 -16.54 5.09
C LYS A 67 -7.94 -17.10 5.24
N GLN A 68 -8.98 -16.26 5.09
CA GLN A 68 -10.38 -16.72 5.12
C GLN A 68 -10.70 -17.66 3.95
N VAL A 69 -10.15 -17.41 2.78
CA VAL A 69 -10.31 -18.29 1.60
C VAL A 69 -9.57 -19.61 1.82
N GLN A 70 -8.33 -19.57 2.31
CA GLN A 70 -7.52 -20.77 2.58
C GLN A 70 -8.11 -21.66 3.68
N SER A 71 -8.74 -21.06 4.70
CA SER A 71 -9.44 -21.78 5.77
C SER A 71 -10.83 -22.28 5.37
N GLY A 72 -11.32 -21.94 4.18
CA GLY A 72 -12.66 -22.32 3.71
C GLY A 72 -13.80 -21.49 4.31
N GLN A 73 -13.52 -20.52 5.17
CA GLN A 73 -14.52 -19.60 5.75
C GLN A 73 -15.16 -18.70 4.68
N LYS A 74 -14.44 -18.45 3.58
CA LYS A 74 -14.90 -17.62 2.47
C LYS A 74 -14.78 -18.36 1.15
N VAL A 75 -15.90 -18.60 0.49
CA VAL A 75 -15.94 -19.15 -0.87
C VAL A 75 -16.06 -18.02 -1.87
N LEU A 76 -15.14 -17.98 -2.83
CA LEU A 76 -15.17 -17.01 -3.93
C LEU A 76 -15.75 -17.67 -5.18
N THR A 77 -16.68 -16.99 -5.85
CA THR A 77 -17.16 -17.38 -7.18
C THR A 77 -16.06 -17.22 -8.23
N GLY A 78 -16.19 -17.84 -9.41
CA GLY A 78 -15.13 -17.84 -10.44
C GLY A 78 -14.59 -16.45 -10.79
N PHE A 79 -15.48 -15.48 -11.04
CA PHE A 79 -15.08 -14.09 -11.33
C PHE A 79 -14.48 -13.38 -10.11
N ALA A 80 -15.07 -13.58 -8.92
CA ALA A 80 -14.54 -12.99 -7.68
C ALA A 80 -13.14 -13.52 -7.35
N ARG A 81 -12.87 -14.80 -7.63
CA ARG A 81 -11.57 -15.44 -7.47
C ARG A 81 -10.54 -14.85 -8.43
N ALA A 82 -10.86 -14.70 -9.71
CA ALA A 82 -9.97 -14.07 -10.68
C ALA A 82 -9.59 -12.64 -10.28
N ARG A 83 -10.58 -11.83 -9.88
CA ARG A 83 -10.35 -10.47 -9.38
C ARG A 83 -9.50 -10.45 -8.10
N PHE A 84 -9.69 -11.42 -7.21
CA PHE A 84 -8.93 -11.54 -5.97
C PHE A 84 -7.46 -11.88 -6.24
N ILE A 85 -7.20 -12.85 -7.12
CA ILE A 85 -5.83 -13.22 -7.55
C ILE A 85 -5.14 -12.02 -8.20
N TYR A 86 -5.82 -11.33 -9.13
CA TYR A 86 -5.29 -10.12 -9.76
C TYR A 86 -4.84 -9.08 -8.72
N ARG A 87 -5.64 -8.85 -7.68
CA ARG A 87 -5.29 -7.92 -6.59
C ARG A 87 -4.14 -8.39 -5.69
N LEU A 88 -3.92 -9.69 -5.56
CA LEU A 88 -2.79 -10.23 -4.82
C LEU A 88 -1.48 -10.05 -5.58
N GLU A 89 -1.52 -10.24 -6.90
CA GLU A 89 -0.36 -10.13 -7.79
C GLU A 89 0.01 -8.66 -8.11
N HIS A 90 -0.99 -7.77 -8.15
CA HIS A 90 -0.76 -6.37 -8.51
C HIS A 90 -0.54 -5.50 -7.28
N PRO A 91 0.29 -4.43 -7.40
CA PRO A 91 0.44 -3.45 -6.33
C PRO A 91 -0.87 -2.75 -5.99
N THR A 92 -1.05 -2.39 -4.71
CA THR A 92 -2.17 -1.53 -4.25
C THR A 92 -2.31 -0.31 -5.15
N SER A 93 -3.49 -0.01 -5.66
CA SER A 93 -3.72 1.22 -6.43
C SER A 93 -4.30 2.32 -5.53
N TYR A 94 -4.13 3.59 -5.91
CA TYR A 94 -4.78 4.70 -5.20
C TYR A 94 -6.32 4.54 -5.19
N ARG A 95 -6.89 3.95 -6.25
CA ARG A 95 -8.32 3.62 -6.29
C ARG A 95 -8.70 2.64 -5.18
N ASP A 96 -7.85 1.68 -4.82
CA ASP A 96 -8.13 0.76 -3.73
C ASP A 96 -8.09 1.46 -2.35
N VAL A 97 -7.19 2.44 -2.19
CA VAL A 97 -7.14 3.31 -0.99
C VAL A 97 -8.45 4.10 -0.85
N ILE A 98 -8.90 4.77 -1.92
CA ILE A 98 -10.19 5.49 -1.96
C ILE A 98 -11.36 4.54 -1.70
N ASN A 99 -11.40 3.38 -2.36
CA ASN A 99 -12.46 2.39 -2.16
C ASN A 99 -12.50 1.88 -0.71
N LYS A 100 -11.35 1.78 -0.03
CA LYS A 100 -11.30 1.44 1.38
C LYS A 100 -11.83 2.58 2.24
N ALA A 101 -11.39 3.82 2.01
CA ALA A 101 -11.88 4.98 2.75
C ALA A 101 -13.41 5.16 2.62
N LYS A 102 -13.98 4.96 1.42
CA LYS A 102 -15.44 4.94 1.20
C LYS A 102 -16.14 3.82 1.97
N ARG A 103 -15.59 2.60 1.97
CA ARG A 103 -16.15 1.46 2.74
C ARG A 103 -16.15 1.72 4.25
N LEU A 104 -15.19 2.48 4.74
CA LEU A 104 -15.09 2.88 6.16
C LEU A 104 -15.94 4.13 6.47
N GLY A 105 -16.59 4.75 5.49
CA GLY A 105 -17.39 5.97 5.68
C GLY A 105 -16.56 7.23 5.94
N LEU A 106 -15.26 7.21 5.64
CA LEU A 106 -14.35 8.35 5.88
C LEU A 106 -14.48 9.44 4.81
N ILE A 107 -14.93 9.05 3.61
CA ILE A 107 -15.17 9.94 2.47
C ILE A 107 -16.43 9.50 1.73
N GLN A 108 -17.14 10.44 1.10
CA GLN A 108 -18.37 10.18 0.33
C GLN A 108 -18.07 9.85 -1.15
#